data_AF-A0A7T7KHH5-F1
#
_entry.id   AF-A0A7T7KHH5-F1
#
_cell.length_a   1.000
_cell.length_b   1.000
_cell.length_c   1.000
_cell.angle_alpha   90.00
_cell.angle_beta   90.00
_cell.angle_gamma   90.00
#
_symmetry.space_group_name_H-M   'P 1'
#
loop_
_entity.id
_entity.type
_entity.pdbx_description
1 polymer ?
#
loop_
_entity_poly.entity_id
_entity_poly.type
_entity_poly.pdbx_seq_one_letter_code
_entity_poly.pdbx_strand_id
1 'polypeptide(L)'
;MNDILSIYEEKPAVQRLTSEPSYLEAVDALNSTERKDLFKKYIDNSHISITYLYLLELYAAGYIEYIITTNFDDLVLRALALRGIFPPIYDLTTIEKFSTSKPTEGAVIFLHGRHNGDWQLNTEAEMHKISESCKELFNKIGDNVWITLGYSGDDKVFDKLSSIQRFTNELFWIGYKENEPNERVKNQLLNDPNKQAYLVKGHDSDSFMKSLYVNLIEEKVPTVLRNPFSTMSNLYEGVVEIDSKGYPKESLLLGLAKSQLSSMIRKYEDNSKISYDSLLSRDDEYLQREMIEIIETRSFNDKKIIAIEESIKFKNILLLPRIR
;
A
#
# COMPACT_ATOMS: atom_id res chain seq x y z
N MET A 1 7.62 10.06 16.41
CA MET A 1 8.08 10.37 17.78
C MET A 1 8.90 11.65 17.79
N ASN A 2 10.05 11.69 17.11
CA ASN A 2 10.90 12.90 17.04
C ASN A 2 10.15 14.14 16.52
N ASP A 3 9.28 13.97 15.53
CA ASP A 3 8.48 15.09 15.00
C ASP A 3 7.42 15.60 15.99
N ILE A 4 6.87 14.72 16.86
CA ILE A 4 5.95 15.16 17.91
C ILE A 4 6.71 15.98 18.96
N LEU A 5 7.86 15.46 19.37
CA LEU A 5 8.70 16.08 20.40
C LEU A 5 9.32 17.40 19.92
N SER A 6 9.58 17.57 18.61
CA SER A 6 10.12 18.82 18.06
C SER A 6 9.04 19.84 17.69
N ILE A 7 7.93 19.43 17.06
CA ILE A 7 6.87 20.36 16.62
C ILE A 7 6.08 20.89 17.82
N TYR A 8 5.93 20.09 18.88
CA TYR A 8 5.14 20.44 20.06
C TYR A 8 6.00 20.57 21.34
N GLU A 9 7.28 20.91 21.20
CA GLU A 9 8.25 21.00 22.31
C GLU A 9 7.82 21.97 23.43
N GLU A 10 7.11 23.05 23.08
CA GLU A 10 6.63 24.06 24.03
C GLU A 10 5.34 23.65 24.75
N LYS A 11 4.72 22.52 24.37
CA LYS A 11 3.44 22.11 24.95
C LYS A 11 3.63 21.56 26.38
N PRO A 12 2.89 22.06 27.39
CA PRO A 12 3.04 21.58 28.76
C PRO A 12 2.76 20.08 28.96
N ALA A 13 1.94 19.47 28.10
CA ALA A 13 1.73 18.02 28.13
C ALA A 13 2.95 17.24 27.62
N VAL A 14 3.60 17.73 26.56
CA VAL A 14 4.81 17.11 25.97
C VAL A 14 6.01 17.28 26.90
N GLN A 15 6.16 18.44 27.55
CA GLN A 15 7.22 18.68 28.54
C GLN A 15 7.10 17.83 29.81
N ARG A 16 5.92 17.26 30.08
CA ARG A 16 5.66 16.37 31.22
C ARG A 16 5.88 14.89 30.91
N LEU A 17 6.22 14.55 29.66
CA LEU A 17 6.55 13.20 29.28
C LEU A 17 7.84 12.72 29.95
N THR A 18 8.00 11.40 30.05
CA THR A 18 9.24 10.77 30.52
C THR A 18 10.42 11.16 29.62
N SER A 19 11.66 10.94 30.08
CA SER A 19 12.86 11.26 29.31
C SER A 19 12.96 10.48 27.99
N GLU A 20 12.30 9.32 27.91
CA GLU A 20 12.14 8.48 26.72
C GLU A 20 10.66 8.03 26.62
N PRO A 21 9.76 8.89 26.11
CA PRO A 21 8.36 8.51 25.98
C PRO A 21 8.18 7.52 24.85
N SER A 22 7.24 6.59 25.03
CA SER A 22 6.74 5.76 23.95
C SER A 22 5.99 6.59 22.93
N TYR A 23 5.80 6.03 21.72
CA TYR A 23 5.04 6.70 20.68
C TYR A 23 3.60 7.02 21.12
N LEU A 24 2.94 6.09 21.83
CA LEU A 24 1.58 6.28 22.34
C LEU A 24 1.52 7.42 23.35
N GLU A 25 2.47 7.50 24.29
CA GLU A 25 2.54 8.60 25.26
C GLU A 25 2.75 9.96 24.56
N ALA A 26 3.60 10.00 23.53
CA ALA A 26 3.81 11.20 22.73
C ALA A 26 2.54 11.64 21.99
N VAL A 27 1.79 10.71 21.40
CA VAL A 27 0.53 10.99 20.71
C VAL A 27 -0.56 11.41 21.69
N ASP A 28 -0.65 10.78 22.86
CA ASP A 28 -1.63 11.11 23.92
C ASP A 28 -1.41 12.52 24.52
N ALA A 29 -0.19 13.05 24.44
CA ALA A 29 0.09 14.42 24.84
C ALA A 29 -0.54 15.49 23.92
N LEU A 30 -1.01 15.11 22.72
CA LEU A 30 -1.59 15.99 21.73
C LEU A 30 -3.13 16.01 21.81
N ASN A 31 -3.75 17.17 21.55
CA ASN A 31 -5.20 17.24 21.45
C ASN A 31 -5.70 16.63 20.11
N SER A 32 -7.01 16.46 19.96
CA SER A 32 -7.61 15.83 18.76
C SER A 32 -7.28 16.55 17.45
N THR A 33 -7.21 17.88 17.45
CA THR A 33 -6.94 18.67 16.24
C THR A 33 -5.48 18.56 15.84
N GLU A 34 -4.56 18.72 16.80
CA GLU A 34 -3.12 18.59 16.57
C GLU A 34 -2.74 17.20 16.04
N ARG A 35 -3.35 16.14 16.61
CA ARG A 35 -3.19 14.77 16.11
C ARG A 35 -3.64 14.65 14.66
N LYS A 36 -4.85 15.16 14.35
CA LYS A 36 -5.40 15.12 12.98
C LYS A 36 -4.49 15.86 12.00
N ASP A 37 -4.00 17.05 12.33
CA ASP A 37 -3.11 17.84 11.48
C ASP A 37 -1.75 17.16 11.27
N LEU A 38 -1.18 16.60 12.33
CA LEU A 38 0.07 15.85 12.27
C LEU A 38 -0.06 14.63 11.35
N PHE A 39 -1.07 13.78 11.59
CA PHE A 39 -1.27 12.56 10.81
C PHE A 39 -1.65 12.84 9.37
N LYS A 40 -2.45 13.88 9.12
CA LYS A 40 -2.83 14.31 7.77
C LYS A 40 -1.59 14.51 6.89
N LYS A 41 -0.56 15.18 7.40
CA LYS A 41 0.68 15.40 6.64
C LYS A 41 1.38 14.08 6.27
N TYR A 42 1.43 13.09 7.15
CA TYR A 42 2.04 11.80 6.81
C TYR A 42 1.18 11.00 5.83
N ILE A 43 -0.13 11.04 6.00
CA ILE A 43 -1.08 10.32 5.15
C ILE A 43 -1.08 10.90 3.73
N ASP A 44 -1.13 12.23 3.60
CA ASP A 44 -1.12 12.92 2.30
C ASP A 44 0.19 12.67 1.52
N ASN A 45 1.32 12.54 2.22
CA ASN A 45 2.63 12.27 1.61
C ASN A 45 2.95 10.78 1.47
N SER A 46 2.03 9.89 1.88
CA SER A 46 2.25 8.45 1.81
C SER A 46 2.12 7.93 0.38
N HIS A 47 3.02 7.04 -0.02
CA HIS A 47 3.04 6.44 -1.36
C HIS A 47 2.77 4.94 -1.25
N ILE A 48 2.15 4.38 -2.28
CA ILE A 48 1.90 2.95 -2.38
C ILE A 48 3.27 2.24 -2.50
N SER A 49 3.64 1.46 -1.49
CA SER A 49 4.83 0.61 -1.53
C SER A 49 4.58 -0.65 -2.35
N ILE A 50 5.66 -1.37 -2.72
CA ILE A 50 5.55 -2.61 -3.50
C ILE A 50 4.82 -3.72 -2.73
N THR A 51 4.89 -3.74 -1.39
CA THR A 51 4.03 -4.57 -0.50
C THR A 51 2.57 -4.52 -0.95
N TYR A 52 2.01 -3.31 -1.12
CA TYR A 52 0.60 -3.14 -1.49
C TYR A 52 0.30 -3.57 -2.92
N LEU A 53 1.28 -3.51 -3.83
CA LEU A 53 1.12 -4.02 -5.20
C LEU A 53 1.05 -5.55 -5.21
N TYR A 54 1.84 -6.24 -4.39
CA TYR A 54 1.70 -7.70 -4.24
C TYR A 54 0.39 -8.08 -3.54
N LEU A 55 -0.01 -7.32 -2.51
CA LEU A 55 -1.31 -7.50 -1.85
C LEU A 55 -2.46 -7.39 -2.85
N LEU A 56 -2.41 -6.37 -3.72
CA LEU A 56 -3.39 -6.15 -4.78
C LEU A 56 -3.53 -7.37 -5.70
N GLU A 57 -2.42 -7.96 -6.15
CA GLU A 57 -2.49 -9.11 -7.04
C GLU A 57 -3.01 -10.37 -6.32
N LEU A 58 -2.58 -10.61 -5.09
CA LEU A 58 -3.11 -11.72 -4.27
C LEU A 58 -4.61 -11.56 -4.01
N TYR A 59 -5.05 -10.34 -3.72
CA TYR A 59 -6.47 -10.00 -3.55
C TYR A 59 -7.24 -10.26 -4.84
N ALA A 60 -6.75 -9.75 -5.98
CA ALA A 60 -7.41 -9.92 -7.27
C ALA A 60 -7.44 -11.38 -7.75
N ALA A 61 -6.49 -12.21 -7.30
CA ALA A 61 -6.45 -13.64 -7.56
C ALA A 61 -7.33 -14.47 -6.59
N GLY A 62 -7.98 -13.85 -5.61
CA GLY A 62 -8.89 -14.52 -4.67
C GLY A 62 -8.21 -15.22 -3.50
N TYR A 63 -6.94 -14.91 -3.21
CA TYR A 63 -6.21 -15.48 -2.06
C TYR A 63 -6.49 -14.75 -0.73
N ILE A 64 -7.15 -13.58 -0.77
CA ILE A 64 -7.36 -12.73 0.41
C ILE A 64 -8.86 -12.61 0.70
N GLU A 65 -9.31 -13.21 1.80
CA GLU A 65 -10.72 -13.11 2.24
C GLU A 65 -10.99 -11.80 2.99
N TYR A 66 -10.05 -11.33 3.82
CA TYR A 66 -10.17 -10.07 4.56
C TYR A 66 -8.82 -9.36 4.65
N ILE A 67 -8.84 -8.04 4.53
CA ILE A 67 -7.70 -7.18 4.87
C ILE A 67 -8.07 -6.42 6.13
N ILE A 68 -7.28 -6.58 7.19
CA ILE A 68 -7.50 -5.91 8.47
C ILE A 68 -6.34 -4.95 8.69
N THR A 69 -6.65 -3.70 9.03
CA THR A 69 -5.62 -2.68 9.26
C THR A 69 -5.90 -1.87 10.51
N THR A 70 -4.84 -1.59 11.26
CA THR A 70 -4.82 -0.60 12.35
C THR A 70 -4.36 0.78 11.87
N ASN A 71 -3.91 0.89 10.61
CA ASN A 71 -3.52 2.15 10.01
C ASN A 71 -4.76 2.99 9.66
N PHE A 72 -4.61 4.31 9.72
CA PHE A 72 -5.66 5.27 9.39
C PHE A 72 -5.66 5.67 7.91
N ASP A 73 -4.58 5.41 7.18
CA ASP A 73 -4.43 5.78 5.77
C ASP A 73 -5.25 4.88 4.84
N ASP A 74 -5.52 5.39 3.65
CA ASP A 74 -6.26 4.67 2.61
C ASP A 74 -5.33 3.94 1.63
N LEU A 75 -4.06 3.61 1.97
CA LEU A 75 -3.09 3.03 1.01
C LEU A 75 -3.57 1.70 0.42
N VAL A 76 -4.18 0.83 1.23
CA VAL A 76 -4.81 -0.41 0.76
C VAL A 76 -5.86 -0.11 -0.31
N LEU A 77 -6.76 0.84 -0.02
CA LEU A 77 -7.85 1.21 -0.93
C LEU A 77 -7.30 1.86 -2.21
N ARG A 78 -6.28 2.71 -2.09
CA ARG A 78 -5.59 3.32 -3.24
C ARG A 78 -4.93 2.26 -4.12
N ALA A 79 -4.33 1.23 -3.55
CA ALA A 79 -3.75 0.12 -4.29
C ALA A 79 -4.82 -0.69 -5.02
N LEU A 80 -5.92 -1.06 -4.35
CA LEU A 80 -7.07 -1.74 -4.96
C LEU A 80 -7.68 -0.93 -6.12
N ALA A 81 -7.77 0.39 -5.96
CA ALA A 81 -8.24 1.29 -7.00
C ALA A 81 -7.36 1.30 -8.27
N LEU A 82 -6.08 0.92 -8.20
CA LEU A 82 -5.23 0.81 -9.40
C LEU A 82 -5.77 -0.22 -10.41
N ARG A 83 -6.49 -1.25 -9.94
CA ARG A 83 -7.19 -2.22 -10.80
C ARG A 83 -8.70 -2.00 -10.87
N GLY A 84 -9.20 -0.85 -10.40
CA GLY A 84 -10.63 -0.55 -10.36
C GLY A 84 -11.41 -1.41 -9.36
N ILE A 85 -10.73 -1.96 -8.36
CA ILE A 85 -11.36 -2.81 -7.34
C ILE A 85 -11.87 -1.92 -6.20
N PHE A 86 -13.16 -2.06 -5.87
CA PHE A 86 -13.81 -1.34 -4.78
C PHE A 86 -14.34 -2.34 -3.75
N PRO A 87 -13.57 -2.65 -2.70
CA PRO A 87 -13.96 -3.66 -1.71
C PRO A 87 -15.10 -3.14 -0.81
N PRO A 88 -15.85 -4.03 -0.14
CA PRO A 88 -16.63 -3.67 1.03
C PRO A 88 -15.72 -3.08 2.12
N ILE A 89 -16.09 -1.92 2.69
CA ILE A 89 -15.29 -1.23 3.72
C ILE A 89 -16.06 -1.27 5.04
N TYR A 90 -15.39 -1.72 6.10
CA TYR A 90 -15.91 -1.70 7.46
C TYR A 90 -15.03 -0.82 8.34
N ASP A 91 -15.63 0.16 9.01
CA ASP A 91 -14.96 0.99 10.03
C ASP A 91 -15.47 0.57 11.40
N LEU A 92 -14.62 -0.09 12.18
CA LEU A 92 -15.00 -0.65 13.47
C LEU A 92 -15.42 0.41 14.49
N THR A 93 -14.99 1.67 14.33
CA THR A 93 -15.38 2.78 15.20
C THR A 93 -16.84 3.17 15.05
N THR A 94 -17.46 2.78 13.92
CA THR A 94 -18.86 3.07 13.60
C THR A 94 -19.79 1.88 13.85
N ILE A 95 -19.24 0.70 14.15
CA ILE A 95 -19.98 -0.54 14.32
C ILE A 95 -20.19 -0.81 15.80
N GLU A 96 -21.41 -0.54 16.28
CA GLU A 96 -21.79 -0.83 17.67
C GLU A 96 -21.87 -2.35 17.94
N LYS A 97 -22.36 -3.14 16.98
CA LYS A 97 -22.41 -4.61 17.03
C LYS A 97 -22.31 -5.19 15.64
N PHE A 98 -21.57 -6.30 15.48
CA PHE A 98 -21.64 -7.05 14.23
C PHE A 98 -22.99 -7.78 14.14
N SER A 99 -23.55 -7.81 12.93
CA SER A 99 -24.63 -8.76 12.57
C SER A 99 -24.21 -10.19 12.92
N THR A 100 -25.15 -11.13 13.05
CA THR A 100 -24.83 -12.55 13.27
C THR A 100 -24.00 -13.16 12.13
N SER A 101 -24.04 -12.58 10.91
CA SER A 101 -23.25 -12.99 9.76
C SER A 101 -21.77 -12.59 9.84
N LYS A 102 -20.90 -13.28 9.09
CA LYS A 102 -19.51 -12.82 8.85
C LYS A 102 -19.52 -11.50 8.05
N PRO A 103 -18.45 -10.69 8.12
CA PRO A 103 -18.26 -9.59 7.19
C PRO A 103 -18.30 -10.10 5.74
N THR A 104 -18.60 -9.22 4.80
CA THR A 104 -18.58 -9.56 3.38
C THR A 104 -17.17 -10.02 2.97
N GLU A 105 -17.07 -11.11 2.21
CA GLU A 105 -15.82 -11.58 1.63
C GLU A 105 -15.17 -10.48 0.77
N GLY A 106 -13.83 -10.37 0.86
CA GLY A 106 -13.04 -9.30 0.26
C GLY A 106 -13.06 -7.98 1.06
N ALA A 107 -13.62 -7.96 2.27
CA ALA A 107 -13.72 -6.72 3.01
C ALA A 107 -12.36 -6.17 3.48
N VAL A 108 -12.23 -4.84 3.40
CA VAL A 108 -11.18 -4.08 4.08
C VAL A 108 -11.75 -3.51 5.38
N ILE A 109 -11.13 -3.88 6.50
CA ILE A 109 -11.64 -3.60 7.85
C ILE A 109 -10.64 -2.72 8.60
N PHE A 110 -11.07 -1.51 8.94
CA PHE A 110 -10.30 -0.54 9.71
C PHE A 110 -10.62 -0.67 11.18
N LEU A 111 -9.64 -1.06 12.00
CA LEU A 111 -9.86 -1.29 13.43
C LEU A 111 -9.84 0.00 14.24
N HIS A 112 -8.93 0.92 13.95
CA HIS A 112 -8.80 2.20 14.68
C HIS A 112 -9.61 3.34 14.07
N GLY A 113 -10.28 3.07 12.95
CA GLY A 113 -10.98 4.07 12.15
C GLY A 113 -10.15 4.59 10.99
N ARG A 114 -10.78 5.43 10.18
CA ARG A 114 -10.17 6.00 8.96
C ARG A 114 -9.74 7.44 9.16
N HIS A 115 -8.78 7.89 8.35
CA HIS A 115 -8.32 9.28 8.38
C HIS A 115 -9.47 10.30 8.22
N ASN A 116 -10.35 10.04 7.25
CA ASN A 116 -11.52 10.85 6.94
C ASN A 116 -12.74 10.52 7.84
N GLY A 117 -12.60 9.60 8.79
CA GLY A 117 -13.63 9.25 9.76
C GLY A 117 -13.72 10.27 10.91
N ASP A 118 -14.89 10.34 11.54
CA ASP A 118 -15.12 11.23 12.67
C ASP A 118 -14.22 10.87 13.87
N TRP A 119 -13.89 9.58 14.01
CA TRP A 119 -13.14 9.01 15.13
C TRP A 119 -11.85 8.35 14.64
N GLN A 120 -10.73 8.77 15.21
CA GLN A 120 -9.43 8.08 15.12
C GLN A 120 -9.08 7.65 16.55
N LEU A 121 -9.19 6.36 16.84
CA LEU A 121 -8.93 5.82 18.17
C LEU A 121 -7.43 5.74 18.37
N ASN A 122 -6.88 6.74 19.07
CA ASN A 122 -5.44 6.85 19.31
C ASN A 122 -5.11 6.62 20.79
N THR A 123 -6.07 6.85 21.70
CA THR A 123 -5.88 6.69 23.15
C THR A 123 -6.42 5.35 23.65
N GLU A 124 -5.86 4.83 24.75
CA GLU A 124 -6.35 3.60 25.37
C GLU A 124 -7.84 3.67 25.78
N ALA A 125 -8.29 4.84 26.26
CA ALA A 125 -9.67 5.06 26.66
C ALA A 125 -10.66 5.00 25.48
N GLU A 126 -10.23 5.49 24.30
CA GLU A 126 -11.00 5.42 23.07
C GLU A 126 -11.12 3.98 22.57
N MET A 127 -10.06 3.17 22.70
CA MET A 127 -10.03 1.77 22.27
C MET A 127 -10.98 0.85 23.07
N HIS A 128 -11.37 1.23 24.29
CA HIS A 128 -12.39 0.49 25.03
C HIS A 128 -13.73 0.39 24.29
N LYS A 129 -14.06 1.39 23.44
CA LYS A 129 -15.32 1.40 22.68
C LYS A 129 -15.42 0.29 21.65
N ILE A 130 -14.30 -0.10 21.05
CA ILE A 130 -14.25 -1.15 20.00
C ILE A 130 -13.89 -2.52 20.53
N SER A 131 -13.57 -2.63 21.83
CA SER A 131 -13.05 -3.87 22.43
C SER A 131 -13.96 -5.08 22.19
N GLU A 132 -15.28 -4.91 22.30
CA GLU A 132 -16.25 -6.00 22.11
C GLU A 132 -16.41 -6.33 20.62
N SER A 133 -16.65 -5.33 19.76
CA SER A 133 -16.76 -5.50 18.31
C SER A 133 -15.49 -6.12 17.70
N CYS A 134 -14.31 -5.75 18.18
CA CYS A 134 -13.02 -6.30 17.74
C CYS A 134 -12.91 -7.79 18.08
N LYS A 135 -13.30 -8.17 19.30
CA LYS A 135 -13.32 -9.58 19.74
C LYS A 135 -14.34 -10.39 18.93
N GLU A 136 -15.53 -9.86 18.70
CA GLU A 136 -16.55 -10.50 17.86
C GLU A 136 -16.05 -10.73 16.43
N LEU A 137 -15.44 -9.71 15.82
CA LEU A 137 -14.85 -9.80 14.49
C LEU A 137 -13.81 -10.92 14.41
N PHE A 138 -12.85 -10.92 15.33
CA PHE A 138 -11.78 -11.91 15.35
C PHE A 138 -12.30 -13.33 15.54
N ASN A 139 -13.33 -13.53 16.36
CA ASN A 139 -13.99 -14.83 16.48
C ASN A 139 -14.69 -15.26 15.18
N LYS A 140 -15.30 -14.33 14.43
CA LYS A 140 -16.00 -14.62 13.17
C LYS A 140 -15.07 -15.02 12.04
N ILE A 141 -13.87 -14.47 12.01
CA ILE A 141 -12.87 -14.71 10.95
C ILE A 141 -11.71 -15.59 11.44
N GLY A 142 -11.78 -16.12 12.66
CA GLY A 142 -10.72 -16.89 13.32
C GLY A 142 -10.32 -18.18 12.60
N ASP A 143 -11.20 -18.71 11.75
CA ASP A 143 -10.92 -19.89 10.92
C ASP A 143 -10.04 -19.59 9.70
N ASN A 144 -9.66 -18.34 9.45
CA ASN A 144 -8.74 -18.00 8.37
C ASN A 144 -7.28 -18.33 8.72
N VAL A 145 -6.43 -18.44 7.70
CA VAL A 145 -4.98 -18.31 7.90
C VAL A 145 -4.68 -16.85 8.22
N TRP A 146 -3.99 -16.59 9.32
CA TRP A 146 -3.63 -15.22 9.71
C TRP A 146 -2.21 -14.90 9.30
N ILE A 147 -2.01 -13.77 8.63
CA ILE A 147 -0.69 -13.24 8.30
C ILE A 147 -0.62 -11.81 8.84
N THR A 148 0.24 -11.56 9.83
CA THR A 148 0.43 -10.22 10.39
C THR A 148 1.68 -9.58 9.81
N LEU A 149 1.55 -8.41 9.20
CA LEU A 149 2.64 -7.70 8.50
C LEU A 149 2.79 -6.28 9.04
N GLY A 150 4.02 -5.90 9.39
CA GLY A 150 4.33 -4.52 9.80
C GLY A 150 3.62 -4.04 11.07
N TYR A 151 3.13 -4.96 11.90
CA TYR A 151 2.39 -4.67 13.12
C TYR A 151 3.24 -4.95 14.36
N SER A 152 3.35 -3.99 15.29
CA SER A 152 4.17 -4.16 16.49
C SER A 152 3.46 -4.88 17.63
N GLY A 153 2.13 -4.80 17.69
CA GLY A 153 1.34 -5.32 18.81
C GLY A 153 1.44 -4.50 20.10
N ASP A 154 1.83 -3.22 20.01
CA ASP A 154 1.92 -2.33 21.18
C ASP A 154 0.54 -1.74 21.58
N ASP A 155 -0.45 -1.77 20.71
CA ASP A 155 -1.79 -1.23 20.98
C ASP A 155 -2.71 -2.20 21.75
N LYS A 156 -3.95 -1.79 22.06
CA LYS A 156 -4.95 -2.65 22.75
C LYS A 156 -5.69 -3.62 21.84
N VAL A 157 -5.64 -3.46 20.51
CA VAL A 157 -6.20 -4.46 19.58
C VAL A 157 -5.47 -5.78 19.78
N PHE A 158 -4.16 -5.72 20.04
CA PHE A 158 -3.36 -6.91 20.32
C PHE A 158 -3.93 -7.75 21.48
N ASP A 159 -4.47 -7.12 22.54
CA ASP A 159 -5.09 -7.86 23.65
C ASP A 159 -6.28 -8.73 23.20
N LYS A 160 -6.98 -8.30 22.16
CA LYS A 160 -8.11 -9.06 21.60
C LYS A 160 -7.63 -10.16 20.69
N LEU A 161 -6.61 -9.89 19.87
CA LEU A 161 -5.98 -10.89 19.03
C LEU A 161 -5.36 -12.02 19.87
N SER A 162 -4.59 -11.66 20.90
CA SER A 162 -3.96 -12.62 21.81
C SER A 162 -4.96 -13.35 22.70
N SER A 163 -6.19 -12.84 22.87
CA SER A 163 -7.25 -13.54 23.61
C SER A 163 -7.84 -14.76 22.88
N ILE A 164 -7.63 -14.87 21.56
CA ILE A 164 -8.07 -16.02 20.76
C ILE A 164 -7.34 -17.26 21.26
N GLN A 165 -8.07 -18.28 21.71
CA GLN A 165 -7.45 -19.45 22.35
C GLN A 165 -6.59 -20.27 21.38
N ARG A 166 -7.01 -20.37 20.12
CA ARG A 166 -6.35 -21.13 19.08
C ARG A 166 -6.72 -20.58 17.71
N PHE A 167 -5.73 -20.41 16.84
CA PHE A 167 -5.93 -20.10 15.43
C PHE A 167 -6.11 -21.41 14.65
N THR A 168 -7.32 -21.66 14.13
CA THR A 168 -7.69 -22.95 13.50
C THR A 168 -6.74 -23.30 12.36
N ASN A 169 -6.48 -22.33 11.49
CA ASN A 169 -5.60 -22.45 10.32
C ASN A 169 -4.30 -21.66 10.51
N GLU A 170 -3.83 -21.59 11.76
CA GLU A 170 -2.54 -21.01 12.16
C GLU A 170 -2.45 -19.49 11.98
N LEU A 171 -1.48 -18.89 12.70
CA LEU A 171 -1.11 -17.49 12.56
C LEU A 171 0.39 -17.38 12.26
N PHE A 172 0.74 -16.61 11.24
CA PHE A 172 2.11 -16.29 10.88
C PHE A 172 2.39 -14.83 11.22
N TRP A 173 3.23 -14.63 12.22
CA TRP A 173 3.73 -13.31 12.60
C TRP A 173 4.98 -12.99 11.82
N ILE A 174 4.88 -12.08 10.86
CA ILE A 174 6.02 -11.70 10.02
C ILE A 174 6.82 -10.63 10.76
N GLY A 175 8.04 -10.99 11.16
CA GLY A 175 8.97 -10.09 11.83
C GLY A 175 9.51 -9.00 10.91
N TYR A 176 10.39 -8.15 11.45
CA TYR A 176 11.15 -7.20 10.65
C TYR A 176 12.62 -7.61 10.64
N LYS A 177 13.06 -8.19 9.51
CA LYS A 177 14.37 -8.81 9.34
C LYS A 177 14.58 -9.88 10.42
N GLU A 178 15.71 -9.83 11.13
CA GLU A 178 16.03 -10.78 12.21
C GLU A 178 15.53 -10.32 13.59
N ASN A 179 14.81 -9.19 13.66
CA ASN A 179 14.37 -8.65 14.94
C ASN A 179 13.29 -9.54 15.57
N GLU A 180 13.43 -9.76 16.88
CA GLU A 180 12.38 -10.35 17.69
C GLU A 180 11.23 -9.35 17.89
N PRO A 181 9.97 -9.83 17.92
CA PRO A 181 8.86 -9.00 18.35
C PRO A 181 9.00 -8.67 19.85
N ASN A 182 8.22 -7.70 20.32
CA ASN A 182 8.25 -7.28 21.72
C ASN A 182 7.87 -8.44 22.68
N GLU A 183 8.23 -8.30 23.96
CA GLU A 183 7.95 -9.32 24.99
C GLU A 183 6.46 -9.63 25.12
N ARG A 184 5.59 -8.67 24.84
CA ARG A 184 4.14 -8.85 24.92
C ARG A 184 3.65 -9.84 23.86
N VAL A 185 4.05 -9.66 22.61
CA VAL A 185 3.73 -10.55 21.49
C VAL A 185 4.33 -11.94 21.73
N LYS A 186 5.58 -12.01 22.18
CA LYS A 186 6.21 -13.29 22.51
C LYS A 186 5.43 -14.04 23.58
N ASN A 187 5.19 -13.41 24.72
CA ASN A 187 4.62 -14.11 25.88
C ASN A 187 3.12 -14.39 25.77
N GLN A 188 2.35 -13.56 25.07
CA GLN A 188 0.89 -13.71 24.99
C GLN A 188 0.40 -14.43 23.73
N LEU A 189 1.24 -14.58 22.70
CA LEU A 189 0.85 -15.18 21.43
C LEU A 189 1.82 -16.26 20.96
N LEU A 190 3.11 -15.95 20.80
CA LEU A 190 4.07 -16.84 20.11
C LEU A 190 4.61 -17.98 20.98
N ASN A 191 4.80 -17.74 22.29
CA ASN A 191 5.35 -18.71 23.23
C ASN A 191 4.31 -19.72 23.72
N ASP A 192 3.03 -19.49 23.45
CA ASP A 192 1.95 -20.43 23.80
C ASP A 192 1.71 -21.42 22.64
N PRO A 193 2.15 -22.69 22.76
CA PRO A 193 2.03 -23.66 21.67
C PRO A 193 0.56 -23.97 21.34
N ASN A 194 -0.39 -23.73 22.26
CA ASN A 194 -1.80 -23.99 22.01
C ASN A 194 -2.41 -23.02 20.99
N LYS A 195 -1.80 -21.84 20.82
CA LYS A 195 -2.25 -20.80 19.89
C LYS A 195 -2.10 -21.22 18.44
N GLN A 196 -1.07 -22.01 18.12
CA GLN A 196 -0.62 -22.29 16.74
C GLN A 196 -0.20 -21.01 16.01
N ALA A 197 0.55 -20.17 16.70
CA ALA A 197 1.12 -18.94 16.15
C ALA A 197 2.64 -19.11 15.97
N TYR A 198 3.16 -18.70 14.83
CA TYR A 198 4.55 -18.92 14.43
C TYR A 198 5.20 -17.60 14.01
N LEU A 199 6.43 -17.38 14.45
CA LEU A 199 7.25 -16.25 14.03
C LEU A 199 8.00 -16.60 12.75
N VAL A 200 7.86 -15.75 11.73
CA VAL A 200 8.65 -15.82 10.49
C VAL A 200 9.66 -14.67 10.49
N LYS A 201 10.95 -15.02 10.51
CA LYS A 201 12.08 -14.07 10.50
C LYS A 201 12.72 -13.98 9.12
N GLY A 202 13.63 -13.02 8.97
CA GLY A 202 14.44 -12.83 7.76
C GLY A 202 13.74 -12.05 6.65
N HIS A 203 12.56 -11.50 6.94
CA HIS A 203 11.77 -10.75 5.99
C HIS A 203 11.41 -9.36 6.51
N ASP A 204 11.27 -8.40 5.60
CA ASP A 204 10.43 -7.22 5.78
C ASP A 204 9.12 -7.39 4.99
N SER A 205 8.20 -6.44 5.11
CA SER A 205 6.89 -6.53 4.42
C SER A 205 7.05 -6.72 2.90
N ASP A 206 7.98 -6.00 2.28
CA ASP A 206 8.19 -6.03 0.83
C ASP A 206 8.72 -7.40 0.36
N SER A 207 9.76 -7.92 1.03
CA SER A 207 10.37 -9.21 0.69
C SER A 207 9.47 -10.40 1.02
N PHE A 208 8.70 -10.34 2.12
CA PHE A 208 7.72 -11.38 2.45
C PHE A 208 6.61 -11.41 1.40
N MET A 209 5.98 -10.27 1.12
CA MET A 209 4.87 -10.21 0.15
C MET A 209 5.31 -10.59 -1.26
N LYS A 210 6.52 -10.22 -1.66
CA LYS A 210 7.12 -10.71 -2.90
C LYS A 210 7.25 -12.23 -2.91
N SER A 211 7.81 -12.80 -1.83
CA SER A 211 7.98 -14.25 -1.71
C SER A 211 6.64 -14.97 -1.76
N LEU A 212 5.66 -14.51 -0.99
CA LEU A 212 4.30 -15.05 -0.97
C LEU A 212 3.66 -14.98 -2.36
N TYR A 213 3.75 -13.83 -3.02
CA TYR A 213 3.25 -13.64 -4.39
C TYR A 213 3.87 -14.62 -5.36
N VAL A 214 5.21 -14.70 -5.45
CA VAL A 214 5.91 -15.57 -6.42
C VAL A 214 5.64 -17.06 -6.17
N ASN A 215 5.40 -17.47 -4.92
CA ASN A 215 5.09 -18.86 -4.60
C ASN A 215 3.62 -19.24 -4.88
N LEU A 216 2.68 -18.30 -4.76
CA LEU A 216 1.24 -18.55 -4.99
C LEU A 216 0.80 -18.23 -6.42
N ILE A 217 1.49 -17.29 -7.06
CA ILE A 217 1.23 -16.79 -8.40
C ILE A 217 2.54 -16.96 -9.17
N GLU A 218 2.54 -17.80 -10.21
CA GLU A 218 3.75 -18.11 -11.00
C GLU A 218 4.35 -16.90 -11.76
N GLU A 219 3.75 -15.71 -11.59
CA GLU A 219 4.24 -14.44 -12.12
C GLU A 219 5.28 -13.80 -11.18
N LYS A 220 6.28 -13.12 -11.75
CA LYS A 220 7.38 -12.51 -10.99
C LYS A 220 7.20 -11.03 -10.68
N VAL A 221 6.25 -10.38 -11.36
CA VAL A 221 6.05 -8.94 -11.30
C VAL A 221 4.54 -8.66 -11.27
N PRO A 222 4.05 -7.74 -10.43
CA PRO A 222 2.65 -7.33 -10.43
C PRO A 222 2.17 -6.86 -11.81
N THR A 223 0.94 -7.19 -12.17
CA THR A 223 0.33 -6.86 -13.47
C THR A 223 0.26 -5.34 -13.68
N VAL A 224 0.00 -4.57 -12.63
CA VAL A 224 -0.01 -3.10 -12.72
C VAL A 224 1.33 -2.48 -13.14
N LEU A 225 2.45 -3.17 -12.89
CA LEU A 225 3.78 -2.76 -13.33
C LEU A 225 4.16 -3.37 -14.68
N ARG A 226 3.73 -4.61 -14.94
CA ARG A 226 3.99 -5.31 -16.21
C ARG A 226 3.20 -4.71 -17.37
N ASN A 227 1.94 -4.34 -17.12
CA ASN A 227 0.99 -3.87 -18.12
C ASN A 227 0.31 -2.55 -17.65
N PRO A 228 1.06 -1.45 -17.47
CA PRO A 228 0.53 -0.19 -16.95
C PRO A 228 -0.53 0.46 -17.87
N PHE A 229 -0.39 0.39 -19.19
CA PHE A 229 -1.34 0.92 -20.17
C PHE A 229 -2.62 0.09 -20.23
N SER A 230 -2.54 -1.25 -20.17
CA SER A 230 -3.75 -2.09 -20.05
C SER A 230 -4.49 -1.82 -18.75
N THR A 231 -3.75 -1.68 -17.64
CA THR A 231 -4.32 -1.32 -16.34
C THR A 231 -5.08 0.01 -16.43
N MET A 232 -4.45 1.04 -17.02
CA MET A 232 -5.10 2.33 -17.25
C MET A 232 -6.30 2.22 -18.20
N SER A 233 -6.20 1.42 -19.26
CA SER A 233 -7.30 1.22 -20.22
C SER A 233 -8.53 0.63 -19.54
N ASN A 234 -8.36 -0.37 -18.67
CA ASN A 234 -9.46 -0.97 -17.92
C ASN A 234 -10.17 0.06 -17.02
N LEU A 235 -9.44 1.01 -16.42
CA LEU A 235 -10.06 2.10 -15.67
C LEU A 235 -10.91 3.02 -16.57
N TYR A 236 -10.48 3.27 -17.81
CA TYR A 236 -11.22 4.07 -18.78
C TYR A 236 -12.45 3.35 -19.36
N GLU A 237 -12.51 2.01 -19.30
CA GLU A 237 -13.72 1.26 -19.67
C GLU A 237 -14.87 1.53 -18.70
N GLY A 238 -14.58 1.78 -17.43
CA GLY A 238 -15.59 2.17 -16.42
C GLY A 238 -16.17 3.57 -16.62
N VAL A 239 -15.61 4.39 -17.51
CA VAL A 239 -16.14 5.72 -17.82
C VAL A 239 -17.30 5.60 -18.79
N VAL A 240 -18.49 6.00 -18.33
CA VAL A 240 -19.73 6.03 -19.13
C VAL A 240 -19.51 6.84 -20.42
N GLU A 241 -20.10 6.37 -21.52
CA GLU A 241 -20.05 7.11 -22.78
C GLU A 241 -20.63 8.52 -22.62
N ILE A 242 -19.90 9.50 -23.14
CA ILE A 242 -20.29 10.90 -23.06
C ILE A 242 -21.14 11.24 -24.27
N ASP A 243 -22.36 11.75 -24.03
CA ASP A 243 -23.25 12.22 -25.09
C ASP A 243 -22.57 13.28 -25.95
N SER A 244 -22.31 12.94 -27.20
CA SER A 244 -21.62 13.79 -28.16
C SER A 244 -22.45 15.00 -28.59
N LYS A 245 -23.77 15.00 -28.38
CA LYS A 245 -24.63 16.15 -28.67
C LYS A 245 -24.55 17.21 -27.57
N GLY A 246 -24.62 16.79 -26.31
CA GLY A 246 -24.48 17.69 -25.16
C GLY A 246 -23.03 18.12 -24.88
N TYR A 247 -22.06 17.22 -25.10
CA TYR A 247 -20.66 17.38 -24.70
C TYR A 247 -19.70 16.91 -25.80
N PRO A 248 -19.73 17.53 -27.00
CA PRO A 248 -18.96 17.07 -28.16
C PRO A 248 -17.45 17.06 -27.94
N LYS A 249 -16.92 18.02 -27.18
CA LYS A 249 -15.48 18.14 -26.90
C LYS A 249 -15.02 17.02 -25.97
N GLU A 250 -15.76 16.78 -24.90
CA GLU A 250 -15.46 15.77 -23.89
C GLU A 250 -15.57 14.37 -24.47
N SER A 251 -16.60 14.11 -25.29
CA SER A 251 -16.79 12.85 -26.02
C SER A 251 -15.60 12.57 -26.97
N LEU A 252 -15.16 13.58 -27.72
CA LEU A 252 -13.98 13.47 -28.58
C LEU A 252 -12.70 13.19 -27.79
N LEU A 253 -12.47 13.90 -26.68
CA LEU A 253 -11.29 13.71 -25.82
C LEU A 253 -11.25 12.31 -25.20
N LEU A 254 -12.39 11.78 -24.75
CA LEU A 254 -12.49 10.41 -24.24
C LEU A 254 -12.14 9.38 -25.31
N GLY A 255 -12.66 9.57 -26.54
CA GLY A 255 -12.32 8.70 -27.68
C GLY A 255 -10.83 8.74 -28.03
N LEU A 256 -10.22 9.92 -28.04
CA LEU A 256 -8.78 10.08 -28.26
C LEU A 256 -7.94 9.40 -27.17
N ALA A 257 -8.31 9.55 -25.90
CA ALA A 257 -7.61 8.90 -24.79
C ALA A 257 -7.66 7.37 -24.91
N LYS A 258 -8.84 6.78 -25.16
CA LYS A 258 -8.99 5.34 -25.39
C LYS A 258 -8.17 4.84 -26.59
N SER A 259 -8.15 5.62 -27.67
CA SER A 259 -7.34 5.30 -28.86
C SER A 259 -5.82 5.37 -28.59
N GLN A 260 -5.37 6.34 -27.79
CA GLN A 260 -3.96 6.47 -27.41
C GLN A 260 -3.51 5.28 -26.54
N LEU A 261 -4.31 4.92 -25.53
CA LEU A 261 -4.03 3.75 -24.69
C LEU A 261 -3.98 2.47 -25.52
N SER A 262 -4.93 2.26 -26.44
CA SER A 262 -4.92 1.11 -27.35
C SER A 262 -3.63 1.02 -28.19
N SER A 263 -3.12 2.16 -28.66
CA SER A 263 -1.86 2.24 -29.40
C SER A 263 -0.65 1.92 -28.52
N MET A 264 -0.62 2.44 -27.29
CA MET A 264 0.46 2.18 -26.32
C MET A 264 0.51 0.71 -25.90
N ILE A 265 -0.65 0.08 -25.65
CA ILE A 265 -0.75 -1.36 -25.34
C ILE A 265 -0.12 -2.19 -26.47
N ARG A 266 -0.51 -1.95 -27.73
CA ARG A 266 0.06 -2.67 -28.88
C ARG A 266 1.56 -2.45 -29.05
N LYS A 267 2.07 -1.28 -28.68
CA LYS A 267 3.48 -0.92 -28.84
C LYS A 267 4.37 -1.49 -27.73
N TYR A 268 3.87 -1.53 -26.50
CA TYR A 268 4.70 -1.76 -25.31
C TYR A 268 4.30 -3.00 -24.50
N GLU A 269 3.09 -3.55 -24.66
CA GLU A 269 2.57 -4.65 -23.82
C GLU A 269 2.15 -5.89 -24.61
N ASP A 270 1.93 -5.76 -25.92
CA ASP A 270 1.67 -6.90 -26.81
C ASP A 270 2.98 -7.68 -27.04
N ASN A 271 3.19 -8.69 -26.19
CA ASN A 271 4.38 -9.54 -26.11
C ASN A 271 4.60 -10.48 -27.30
N SER A 272 3.91 -10.29 -28.43
CA SER A 272 4.23 -11.00 -29.67
C SER A 272 5.64 -10.65 -30.24
N LYS A 273 6.38 -9.71 -29.62
CA LYS A 273 7.75 -9.34 -30.00
C LYS A 273 8.78 -9.14 -28.87
N ILE A 274 8.45 -9.38 -27.60
CA ILE A 274 9.35 -9.00 -26.50
C ILE A 274 9.87 -10.28 -25.81
N SER A 275 11.08 -10.68 -26.18
CA SER A 275 11.92 -11.51 -25.31
C SER A 275 12.32 -10.67 -24.11
N TYR A 276 12.33 -11.23 -22.90
CA TYR A 276 12.85 -10.51 -21.73
C TYR A 276 14.32 -10.05 -21.92
N ASP A 277 15.04 -10.61 -22.92
CA ASP A 277 16.37 -10.15 -23.36
C ASP A 277 16.34 -8.85 -24.21
N SER A 278 15.19 -8.44 -24.77
CA SER A 278 15.09 -7.23 -25.61
C SER A 278 14.69 -5.96 -24.83
N LEU A 279 14.34 -6.08 -23.54
CA LEU A 279 14.15 -4.92 -22.66
C LEU A 279 15.48 -4.23 -22.30
N LEU A 280 16.60 -4.86 -22.64
CA LEU A 280 17.96 -4.34 -22.51
C LEU A 280 18.59 -4.03 -23.87
N SER A 281 17.85 -3.45 -24.82
CA SER A 281 18.48 -2.80 -25.98
C SER A 281 19.15 -1.48 -25.56
N ARG A 282 20.24 -1.66 -24.80
CA ARG A 282 21.49 -0.91 -24.52
C ARG A 282 21.63 0.60 -24.72
N ASP A 283 20.74 1.32 -25.39
CA ASP A 283 20.96 2.74 -25.72
C ASP A 283 20.08 3.71 -24.93
N ASP A 284 18.84 3.34 -24.61
CA ASP A 284 17.90 4.25 -23.90
C ASP A 284 18.11 4.23 -22.38
N GLU A 285 18.54 3.10 -21.82
CA GLU A 285 18.83 2.94 -20.39
C GLU A 285 20.16 3.61 -19.99
N TYR A 286 21.14 3.64 -20.91
CA TYR A 286 22.39 4.39 -20.75
C TYR A 286 22.13 5.90 -20.69
N LEU A 287 21.27 6.41 -21.58
CA LEU A 287 20.88 7.81 -21.61
C LEU A 287 20.09 8.21 -20.35
N GLN A 288 19.20 7.34 -19.87
CA GLN A 288 18.47 7.60 -18.62
C GLN A 288 19.39 7.55 -17.39
N ARG A 289 20.35 6.63 -17.33
CA ARG A 289 21.37 6.59 -16.27
C ARG A 289 22.29 7.81 -16.27
N GLU A 290 22.82 8.21 -17.41
CA GLU A 290 23.68 9.41 -17.53
C GLU A 290 22.90 10.69 -17.18
N MET A 291 21.62 10.80 -17.57
CA MET A 291 20.78 11.94 -17.17
C MET A 291 20.56 12.00 -15.66
N ILE A 292 20.35 10.85 -15.00
CA ILE A 292 20.20 10.77 -13.54
C ILE A 292 21.51 11.16 -12.85
N GLU A 293 22.67 10.69 -13.33
CA GLU A 293 23.98 11.02 -12.77
C GLU A 293 24.34 12.52 -12.90
N ILE A 294 23.97 13.17 -14.01
CA ILE A 294 24.17 14.61 -14.23
C ILE A 294 23.26 15.44 -13.31
N ILE A 295 22.02 15.00 -13.10
CA ILE A 295 21.05 15.66 -12.21
C ILE A 295 21.49 15.54 -10.75
N GLU A 296 22.04 14.39 -10.35
CA GLU A 296 22.52 14.14 -8.98
C GLU A 296 23.84 14.88 -8.66
N THR A 297 24.75 15.04 -9.63
CA THR A 297 26.08 15.64 -9.41
C THR A 297 26.16 17.16 -9.63
N ARG A 298 25.11 17.80 -10.21
CA ARG A 298 25.04 19.25 -10.53
C ARG A 298 26.26 19.80 -11.29
N SER A 299 26.95 18.95 -12.04
CA SER A 299 28.14 19.30 -12.83
C SER A 299 27.76 19.38 -14.32
N PHE A 300 27.51 20.59 -14.80
CA PHE A 300 27.19 20.85 -16.21
C PHE A 300 28.49 21.14 -16.97
N ASN A 301 28.98 20.16 -17.73
CA ASN A 301 30.11 20.32 -18.63
C ASN A 301 29.61 20.38 -20.08
N ASP A 302 29.85 21.51 -20.74
CA ASP A 302 29.35 21.80 -22.09
C ASP A 302 29.72 20.75 -23.14
N LYS A 303 30.88 20.08 -22.99
CA LYS A 303 31.29 19.01 -23.90
C LYS A 303 30.41 17.76 -23.81
N LYS A 304 29.85 17.46 -22.62
CA LYS A 304 28.95 16.31 -22.42
C LYS A 304 27.55 16.60 -22.96
N ILE A 305 27.08 17.84 -22.82
CA ILE A 305 25.77 18.28 -23.34
C ILE A 305 25.77 18.21 -24.87
N ILE A 306 26.85 18.68 -25.52
CA ILE A 306 27.00 18.63 -26.99
C ILE A 306 26.98 17.18 -27.51
N ALA A 307 27.62 16.24 -26.80
CA ALA A 307 27.62 14.82 -27.20
C ALA A 307 26.22 14.18 -27.13
N ILE A 308 25.40 14.58 -26.14
CA ILE A 308 24.01 14.14 -26.00
C ILE A 308 23.13 14.77 -27.10
N GLU A 309 23.31 16.05 -27.39
CA GLU A 309 22.56 16.74 -28.46
C GLU A 309 22.86 16.18 -29.86
N GLU A 310 24.12 15.82 -30.14
CA GLU A 310 24.52 15.17 -31.40
C GLU A 310 23.91 13.77 -31.54
N SER A 311 23.84 13.02 -30.44
CA SER A 311 23.22 11.68 -30.40
C SER A 311 21.71 11.74 -30.65
N ILE A 312 21.03 12.77 -30.12
CA ILE A 312 19.60 13.03 -30.36
C ILE A 312 19.35 13.48 -31.81
N LYS A 313 20.22 14.30 -32.39
CA LYS A 313 20.14 14.71 -33.80
C LYS A 313 20.29 13.52 -34.77
N PHE A 314 21.20 12.59 -34.47
CA PHE A 314 21.42 11.40 -35.31
C PHE A 314 20.19 10.48 -35.35
N LYS A 315 19.46 10.33 -34.21
CA LYS A 315 18.18 9.59 -34.14
C LYS A 315 17.07 10.24 -34.99
N ASN A 316 16.99 11.56 -35.05
CA ASN A 316 15.98 12.27 -35.83
C ASN A 316 16.21 12.20 -37.35
N ILE A 317 17.46 12.01 -37.81
CA ILE A 317 17.78 11.84 -39.23
C ILE A 317 17.34 10.46 -39.77
N LEU A 318 17.31 9.43 -38.92
CA LEU A 318 16.86 8.07 -39.26
C LEU A 318 15.32 7.90 -39.29
N LEU A 319 14.57 8.89 -38.81
CA LEU A 319 13.10 8.86 -38.69
C LEU A 319 12.35 9.67 -39.77
N LEU A 320 13.04 10.27 -40.74
CA LEU A 320 12.38 10.90 -41.88
C LEU A 320 11.88 9.83 -42.87
N PRO A 321 10.63 9.95 -43.39
CA PRO A 321 10.13 8.99 -44.35
C PRO A 321 10.94 9.11 -45.64
N ARG A 322 11.51 7.99 -46.12
CA ARG A 322 12.00 7.89 -47.50
C ARG A 322 10.81 8.06 -48.44
N ILE A 323 10.59 9.31 -48.88
CA ILE A 323 9.81 9.60 -50.07
C ILE A 323 10.58 8.98 -51.24
N ARG A 324 9.85 8.24 -52.09
CA ARG A 324 10.36 7.42 -53.20
C ARG A 324 11.50 8.04 -54.00
#